data_AF-A0A7L3HKB6-F1
#
_entry.id   AF-A0A7L3HKB6-F1
#
_cell.length_a   1.000
_cell.length_b   1.000
_cell.length_c   1.000
_cell.angle_alpha   90.00
_cell.angle_beta   90.00
_cell.angle_gamma   90.00
#
_symmetry.space_group_name_H-M   'P 1'
#
loop_
_entity.id
_entity.type
_entity.pdbx_description
1 polymer ?
#
loop_
_entity_poly.entity_id
_entity_poly.type
_entity_poly.pdbx_seq_one_letter_code
_entity_poly.pdbx_strand_id
1 'polypeptide(L)' 'QLVPPFRPQVTSEVDTRYFDEEFTAQSITITPPASCDHLGSLEHDHRTHFPQFSYSASIRE' A
#
# COMPACT_ATOMS: atom_id res chain seq x y z
N GLN A 1 27.61 -16.60 -6.60
CA GLN A 1 26.60 -15.54 -6.31
C GLN A 1 26.90 -14.36 -7.21
N LEU A 2 25.88 -13.82 -7.88
CA LEU A 2 26.04 -12.66 -8.77
C LEU A 2 25.85 -11.37 -7.97
N VAL A 3 26.71 -10.37 -8.22
CA VAL A 3 26.56 -9.03 -7.65
C VAL A 3 25.63 -8.22 -8.55
N PRO A 4 24.60 -7.55 -8.01
CA PRO A 4 23.78 -6.65 -8.81
C PRO A 4 24.64 -5.57 -9.48
N PRO A 5 24.47 -5.29 -10.77
CA PRO A 5 25.28 -4.30 -11.49
C PRO A 5 24.99 -2.85 -11.04
N PHE A 6 23.90 -2.65 -10.30
CA PHE A 6 23.47 -1.35 -9.79
C PHE A 6 23.13 -1.45 -8.30
N ARG A 7 23.62 -0.47 -7.54
CA ARG A 7 23.30 -0.27 -6.13
C ARG A 7 22.65 1.10 -5.95
N PRO A 8 21.35 1.16 -5.60
CA PRO A 8 20.68 2.42 -5.28
C PRO A 8 21.41 3.16 -4.15
N GLN A 9 21.60 4.46 -4.33
CA GLN A 9 22.24 5.36 -3.36
C GLN A 9 21.15 6.02 -2.51
N VAL A 10 20.71 5.34 -1.46
CA VAL A 10 19.72 5.86 -0.50
C VAL A 10 20.41 6.49 0.70
N THR A 11 19.80 7.54 1.26
CA THR A 11 20.35 8.30 2.40
C THR A 11 19.69 7.98 3.74
N SER A 12 18.48 7.39 3.71
CA SER A 12 17.73 6.97 4.89
C SER A 12 16.72 5.87 4.53
N GLU A 13 16.08 5.27 5.54
CA GLU A 13 15.04 4.25 5.35
C GLU A 13 13.77 4.78 4.66
N VAL A 14 13.56 6.10 4.69
CA VAL A 14 12.38 6.78 4.11
C VAL A 14 12.72 7.58 2.84
N ASP A 15 13.91 7.37 2.26
CA ASP A 15 14.36 8.07 1.05
C ASP A 15 13.58 7.60 -0.19
N THR A 16 12.80 8.51 -0.79
CA THR A 16 11.95 8.22 -1.94
C THR A 16 12.54 8.68 -3.29
N ARG A 17 13.83 9.00 -3.39
CA ARG A 17 14.45 9.56 -4.61
C ARG A 17 14.35 8.72 -5.89
N TYR A 18 14.04 7.45 -5.76
CA TYR A 18 13.85 6.52 -6.90
C TYR A 18 12.36 6.31 -7.24
N PHE A 19 11.48 7.11 -6.63
CA PHE A 19 10.06 7.24 -6.96
C PHE A 19 9.83 8.61 -7.60
N ASP A 20 8.75 8.75 -8.36
CA ASP A 20 8.40 10.02 -9.00
C ASP A 20 8.02 11.10 -7.98
N GLU A 21 8.45 12.34 -8.23
CA GLU A 21 8.05 13.51 -7.46
C GLU A 21 6.55 13.80 -7.63
N GLU A 22 5.95 13.40 -8.76
CA GLU A 22 4.50 13.51 -9.01
C GLU A 22 3.68 12.93 -7.83
N PHE A 23 4.15 11.83 -7.22
CA PHE A 23 3.45 11.18 -6.11
C PHE A 23 4.01 11.54 -4.74
N THR A 24 5.35 11.63 -4.60
CA THR A 24 5.99 11.79 -3.29
C THR A 24 5.92 13.21 -2.73
N ALA A 25 5.68 14.22 -3.59
CA ALA A 25 5.47 15.60 -3.17
C ALA A 25 4.01 15.89 -2.75
N GLN A 26 3.07 14.96 -2.98
CA GLN A 26 1.67 15.15 -2.62
C GLN A 26 1.46 14.98 -1.10
N SER A 27 0.50 15.74 -0.55
CA SER A 27 0.09 15.57 0.84
C SER A 27 -0.65 14.25 1.03
N ILE A 28 -0.30 13.51 2.08
CA ILE A 28 -0.93 12.22 2.39
C ILE A 28 -2.31 12.48 2.98
N THR A 29 -3.37 12.07 2.27
CA THR A 29 -4.76 12.12 2.75
C THR A 29 -5.45 10.79 2.46
N ILE A 30 -6.06 10.18 3.47
CA ILE A 30 -6.91 9.00 3.29
C ILE A 30 -8.32 9.49 2.99
N THR A 31 -8.73 9.38 1.72
CA THR A 31 -10.08 9.74 1.29
C THR A 31 -11.08 8.73 1.85
N PRO A 32 -12.02 9.14 2.74
CA PRO A 32 -13.07 8.25 3.19
C PRO A 32 -13.95 7.81 2.01
N PRO A 33 -14.53 6.60 2.03
CA PRO A 33 -15.46 6.17 1.00
C PRO A 33 -16.66 7.13 0.92
N ALA A 34 -17.05 7.53 -0.29
CA ALA A 34 -18.02 8.59 -0.56
C ALA A 34 -19.45 8.31 -0.06
N SER A 35 -19.81 7.05 0.22
CA SER A 35 -21.05 6.66 0.90
C SER A 35 -21.04 5.17 1.25
N CYS A 36 -21.68 4.80 2.37
CA CYS A 36 -22.07 3.41 2.64
C CYS A 36 -23.04 2.86 1.57
N ASP A 37 -23.69 3.76 0.82
CA ASP A 37 -24.86 3.48 -0.03
C ASP A 37 -24.56 3.34 -1.53
N HIS A 38 -23.42 3.83 -2.06
CA HIS A 38 -23.04 3.65 -3.48
C HIS A 38 -22.33 2.34 -3.80
N LEU A 39 -22.51 1.35 -2.94
CA LEU A 39 -22.32 -0.06 -3.26
C LEU A 39 -23.64 -0.83 -3.10
N GLY A 40 -24.75 -0.13 -3.35
CA GLY A 40 -26.13 -0.62 -3.25
C GLY A 40 -26.54 -1.70 -4.26
N SER A 41 -25.64 -2.58 -4.70
CA SER A 41 -26.02 -3.78 -5.47
C SER A 41 -24.98 -4.90 -5.41
N LEU A 42 -24.34 -5.11 -4.26
CA LEU A 42 -23.68 -6.39 -3.99
C LEU A 42 -23.85 -6.70 -2.51
N GLU A 43 -24.83 -7.56 -2.23
CA GLU A 43 -25.17 -8.23 -0.96
C GLU A 43 -24.37 -7.74 0.27
N HIS A 44 -25.05 -7.06 1.19
CA HIS A 44 -24.47 -6.41 2.37
C HIS A 44 -23.63 -7.34 3.25
N ASP A 45 -23.92 -8.65 3.26
CA ASP A 45 -23.20 -9.65 4.07
C ASP A 45 -21.85 -10.08 3.46
N HIS A 46 -21.55 -9.70 2.21
CA HIS A 46 -20.35 -10.12 1.47
C HIS A 46 -19.34 -8.97 1.31
N ARG A 47 -19.68 -7.76 1.77
CA ARG A 47 -19.04 -6.50 1.37
C ARG A 47 -17.86 -6.04 2.23
N THR A 48 -17.73 -6.58 3.44
CA THR A 48 -16.69 -6.16 4.41
C THR A 48 -15.73 -7.28 4.78
N HIS A 49 -16.04 -8.52 4.40
CA HIS A 49 -15.20 -9.68 4.68
C HIS A 49 -14.50 -10.13 3.40
N PHE A 50 -13.28 -9.62 3.19
CA PHE A 50 -12.39 -10.09 2.15
C PHE A 50 -11.62 -11.30 2.67
N PRO A 51 -11.94 -12.53 2.20
CA PRO A 51 -11.25 -13.72 2.66
C PRO A 51 -9.76 -13.61 2.34
N GLN A 52 -8.91 -14.04 3.27
CA GLN A 52 -7.45 -13.98 3.15
C GLN A 52 -6.85 -12.56 3.06
N PHE A 53 -7.60 -11.50 3.40
CA PHE A 53 -7.09 -10.12 3.41
C PHE A 53 -6.18 -9.83 4.61
N SER A 54 -6.53 -10.38 5.77
CA SER A 54 -5.73 -10.21 6.99
C SER A 54 -4.53 -11.16 6.95
N TYR A 55 -3.33 -10.59 6.89
CA TYR A 55 -2.07 -11.32 6.89
C TYR A 55 -1.09 -10.69 7.88
N SER A 56 -0.47 -11.53 8.71
CA SER A 56 0.67 -11.18 9.55
C SER A 56 1.76 -12.20 9.31
N ALA A 57 2.90 -11.78 8.76
CA ALA A 57 4.04 -12.67 8.59
C ALA A 57 4.52 -13.17 9.96
N SER A 58 4.77 -14.48 10.09
CA SER A 58 5.45 -15.02 11.27
C SER A 58 6.87 -14.46 11.27
N ILE A 59 7.18 -13.57 12.21
CA ILE A 59 8.56 -13.16 12.44
C ILE A 59 9.25 -14.38 13.02
N ARG A 60 10.17 -14.98 12.26
CA ARG A 60 11.16 -15.90 12.85
C ARG A 60 12.14 -14.99 13.57
N GLU A 61 12.08 -14.97 14.91
CA GLU A 61 13.15 -14.44 15.75
C GLU A 61 14.47 -15.18 15.50
#